data_AF-A0A0G0ZXZ6-F1
#
_entry.id   AF-A0A0G0ZXZ6-F1
#
_cell.length_a   1.000
_cell.length_b   1.000
_cell.length_c   1.000
_cell.angle_alpha   90.00
_cell.angle_beta   90.00
_cell.angle_gamma   90.00
#
_symmetry.space_group_name_H-M   'P 1'
#
loop_
_entity.id
_entity.type
_entity.pdbx_description
1 polymer ?
#
loop_
_entity_poly.entity_id
_entity_poly.type
_entity_poly.pdbx_seq_one_letter_code
_entity_poly.pdbx_strand_id
1 'polypeptide(L)'
;MVATIAFGMGINKPNVRYVIHYDLPKNIESYYQETGRAGRDRLDSDCILFFSYGDRKKIEALIEKSKNQQKKAISYKKLGEMIRFCESLQCRRKFLLEYFGETYDDRCEKCDTCLTPREIFDGTEIAKRILICIKDTNQRFGMSYITSVLAGKVKASRIHSYGHDKLGSYGAANNYGEKQLKIFIRELVQLGFIDVIGDKYPVLKLNQKCPDILSGRVSVNLTKTREKTGEIQIKPQDGAQLRAADYNLFEILRALRKSIANEENVPPYIIFPDFTLREMAMFFPCSPQSLSKMKGVGNIKLERYGHKFLEKIRDYCRQNNIEEVEIIKRPPLAKESDTCGKTLELLKNGLGIEETARTRGLVTTTIVSHIEKLILSGEEIKIDAFVNEEKQEAILKCMQTIETQNLTLIKEKLGDSCSYDEIRLVRARLNAKK
;
A
#
# COMPACT_ATOMS: atom_id res chain seq x y z
N MET A 1 -3.33 1.68 16.36
CA MET A 1 -3.02 0.43 17.09
C MET A 1 -1.55 0.15 16.85
N VAL A 2 -0.78 -0.06 17.92
CA VAL A 2 0.61 -0.53 17.85
C VAL A 2 0.60 -1.96 18.39
N ALA A 3 1.15 -2.90 17.65
CA ALA A 3 0.97 -4.32 17.92
C ALA A 3 2.26 -5.09 17.60
N THR A 4 2.48 -6.19 18.33
CA THR A 4 3.44 -7.22 17.95
C THR A 4 2.76 -8.27 17.07
N ILE A 5 3.56 -9.15 16.44
CA ILE A 5 3.07 -10.22 15.55
C ILE A 5 1.96 -11.05 16.21
N ALA A 6 2.05 -11.30 17.53
CA ALA A 6 1.10 -12.09 18.29
C ALA A 6 -0.32 -11.50 18.31
N PHE A 7 -0.47 -10.18 18.15
CA PHE A 7 -1.76 -9.50 18.23
C PHE A 7 -2.43 -9.27 16.87
N GLY A 8 -1.73 -9.53 15.76
CA GLY A 8 -2.28 -9.33 14.42
C GLY A 8 -3.38 -10.35 14.09
N MET A 9 -3.20 -11.62 14.48
CA MET A 9 -4.13 -12.71 14.16
C MET A 9 -5.48 -12.49 14.85
N GLY A 10 -6.56 -12.26 14.07
CA GLY A 10 -7.94 -12.10 14.60
C GLY A 10 -8.58 -10.73 14.36
N ILE A 11 -7.83 -9.70 14.01
CA ILE A 11 -8.40 -8.38 13.71
C ILE A 11 -8.84 -8.32 12.23
N ASN A 12 -10.15 -8.40 11.99
CA ASN A 12 -10.76 -8.25 10.68
C ASN A 12 -11.44 -6.88 10.53
N LYS A 13 -10.64 -5.81 10.53
CA LYS A 13 -11.14 -4.45 10.27
C LYS A 13 -10.97 -4.13 8.78
N PRO A 14 -12.05 -3.95 8.00
CA PRO A 14 -11.94 -3.85 6.55
C PRO A 14 -11.27 -2.56 6.07
N ASN A 15 -11.37 -1.47 6.86
CA ASN A 15 -10.95 -0.13 6.48
C ASN A 15 -9.59 0.32 7.05
N VAL A 16 -8.63 -0.59 7.11
CA VAL A 16 -7.26 -0.26 7.54
C VAL A 16 -6.53 0.43 6.38
N ARG A 17 -6.17 1.71 6.56
CA ARG A 17 -5.50 2.55 5.55
C ARG A 17 -3.98 2.45 5.54
N TYR A 18 -3.38 2.10 6.68
CA TYR A 18 -1.94 2.01 6.80
C TYR A 18 -1.56 0.76 7.59
N VAL A 19 -0.62 0.00 7.06
CA VAL A 19 0.13 -1.01 7.81
C VAL A 19 1.59 -0.58 7.78
N ILE A 20 2.16 -0.37 8.97
CA ILE A 20 3.52 0.13 9.13
C ILE A 20 4.36 -0.92 9.86
N HIS A 21 5.40 -1.39 9.20
CA HIS A 21 6.44 -2.23 9.78
C HIS A 21 7.60 -1.35 10.21
N TYR A 22 7.75 -1.17 11.53
CA TYR A 22 8.85 -0.40 12.09
C TYR A 22 10.15 -1.20 12.17
N ASP A 23 10.05 -2.51 12.42
CA ASP A 23 11.16 -3.46 12.37
C ASP A 23 10.98 -4.39 11.16
N LEU A 24 12.11 -4.90 10.63
CA LEU A 24 12.14 -5.86 9.54
C LEU A 24 11.36 -7.16 9.89
N PRO A 25 10.38 -7.57 9.06
CA PRO A 25 9.75 -8.89 9.17
C PRO A 25 10.76 -10.03 9.09
N LYS A 26 10.43 -11.17 9.70
CA LYS A 26 11.32 -12.34 9.69
C LYS A 26 11.44 -13.01 8.32
N ASN A 27 10.41 -12.87 7.49
CA ASN A 27 10.26 -13.50 6.19
C ASN A 27 9.16 -12.83 5.37
N ILE A 28 9.11 -13.15 4.07
CA ILE A 28 8.15 -12.59 3.12
C ILE A 28 6.72 -13.02 3.44
N GLU A 29 6.51 -14.25 3.90
CA GLU A 29 5.16 -14.76 4.17
C GLU A 29 4.47 -14.00 5.29
N SER A 30 5.23 -13.70 6.35
CA SER A 30 4.76 -12.89 7.48
C SER A 30 4.47 -11.46 7.00
N TYR A 31 5.38 -10.87 6.23
CA TYR A 31 5.18 -9.54 5.65
C TYR A 31 3.92 -9.47 4.78
N TYR A 32 3.72 -10.44 3.89
CA TYR A 32 2.55 -10.53 3.00
C TYR A 32 1.25 -10.67 3.79
N GLN A 33 1.21 -11.56 4.78
CA GLN A 33 0.04 -11.75 5.62
C GLN A 33 -0.30 -10.51 6.46
N GLU A 34 0.70 -9.82 6.99
CA GLU A 34 0.55 -8.63 7.83
C GLU A 34 0.09 -7.42 7.01
N THR A 35 0.72 -7.18 5.85
CA THR A 35 0.33 -6.11 4.92
C THR A 35 -1.03 -6.34 4.27
N GLY A 36 -1.42 -7.59 4.02
CA GLY A 36 -2.75 -7.98 3.51
C GLY A 36 -3.93 -7.69 4.45
N ARG A 37 -3.67 -7.06 5.60
CA ARG A 37 -4.70 -6.50 6.49
C ARG A 37 -5.15 -5.12 6.06
N ALA A 38 -4.33 -4.40 5.31
CA ALA A 38 -4.67 -3.11 4.74
C ALA A 38 -5.70 -3.29 3.61
N GLY A 39 -6.64 -2.34 3.45
CA GLY A 39 -7.39 -2.23 2.19
C GLY A 39 -8.36 -3.36 1.88
N ARG A 40 -8.89 -4.09 2.88
CA ARG A 40 -9.86 -5.18 2.63
C ARG A 40 -11.21 -4.69 2.09
N ASP A 41 -11.52 -3.42 2.30
CA ASP A 41 -12.61 -2.68 1.64
C ASP A 41 -12.29 -2.24 0.20
N ARG A 42 -11.12 -2.63 -0.34
CA ARG A 42 -10.62 -2.32 -1.69
C ARG A 42 -10.34 -0.84 -1.95
N LEU A 43 -10.36 0.00 -0.91
CA LEU A 43 -9.90 1.38 -1.02
C LEU A 43 -8.39 1.46 -0.88
N ASP A 44 -7.80 2.51 -1.46
CA ASP A 44 -6.36 2.73 -1.40
C ASP A 44 -5.84 2.71 0.05
N SER A 45 -4.74 2.00 0.23
CA SER A 45 -4.06 1.81 1.50
C SER A 45 -2.58 1.64 1.27
N ASP A 46 -1.78 2.12 2.22
CA ASP A 46 -0.32 2.07 2.14
C ASP A 46 0.27 1.02 3.08
N CYS A 47 1.28 0.33 2.57
CA CYS A 47 2.09 -0.61 3.34
C CYS A 47 3.52 -0.07 3.39
N ILE A 48 3.96 0.37 4.57
CA ILE A 48 5.23 1.07 4.78
C ILE A 48 6.16 0.18 5.59
N LEU A 49 7.36 -0.08 5.08
CA LEU A 49 8.40 -0.82 5.78
C LEU A 49 9.62 0.08 6.02
N PHE A 50 9.93 0.35 7.28
CA PHE A 50 11.21 0.95 7.66
C PHE A 50 12.28 -0.14 7.69
N PHE A 51 13.31 0.01 6.86
CA PHE A 51 14.35 -1.00 6.71
C PHE A 51 15.70 -0.50 7.25
N SER A 52 16.28 -1.26 8.18
CA SER A 52 17.65 -1.10 8.64
C SER A 52 18.38 -2.44 8.71
N TYR A 53 19.64 -2.48 8.27
CA TYR A 53 20.50 -3.64 8.48
C TYR A 53 20.78 -3.94 9.96
N GLY A 54 20.54 -2.97 10.85
CA GLY A 54 20.60 -3.21 12.29
C GLY A 54 19.61 -4.29 12.74
N ASP A 55 18.46 -4.38 12.08
CA ASP A 55 17.39 -5.32 12.44
C ASP A 55 17.72 -6.75 12.05
N ARG A 56 18.52 -6.94 10.99
CA ARG A 56 19.05 -8.24 10.60
C ARG A 56 19.70 -8.95 11.78
N LYS A 57 20.60 -8.28 12.51
CA LYS A 57 21.31 -8.87 13.65
C LYS A 57 20.36 -9.32 14.77
N LYS A 58 19.29 -8.56 15.01
CA LYS A 58 18.26 -8.93 16.01
C LYS A 58 17.58 -10.24 15.61
N ILE A 59 17.22 -10.38 14.33
CA ILE A 59 16.55 -11.57 13.80
C ILE A 59 17.52 -12.76 13.80
N GLU A 60 18.77 -12.58 13.40
CA GLU A 60 19.82 -13.62 13.46
C GLU A 60 19.98 -14.15 14.90
N ALA A 61 20.05 -13.25 15.90
CA ALA A 61 20.10 -13.66 17.30
C ALA A 61 18.88 -14.47 17.75
N LEU A 62 17.69 -14.19 17.21
CA LEU A 62 16.48 -14.98 17.48
C LEU A 62 16.53 -16.36 16.79
N ILE A 63 17.05 -16.43 15.57
CA ILE A 63 17.24 -17.69 14.84
C ILE A 63 18.21 -18.60 15.60
N GLU A 64 19.29 -18.03 16.15
CA GLU A 64 20.32 -18.78 16.88
C GLU A 64 19.80 -19.47 18.15
N LYS A 65 18.73 -18.95 18.77
CA LYS A 65 18.09 -19.58 19.94
C LYS A 65 17.41 -20.93 19.60
N SER A 66 17.15 -21.21 18.32
CA SER A 66 16.60 -22.50 17.92
C SER A 66 17.63 -23.62 18.11
N LYS A 67 17.23 -24.80 18.58
CA LYS A 67 18.14 -25.96 18.69
C LYS A 67 18.21 -26.81 17.41
N ASN A 68 17.30 -26.59 16.47
CA ASN A 68 17.19 -27.40 15.24
C ASN A 68 17.98 -26.75 14.09
N GLN A 69 19.02 -27.45 13.61
CA GLN A 69 19.91 -26.94 12.56
C GLN A 69 19.24 -26.76 11.20
N GLN A 70 18.33 -27.67 10.81
CA GLN A 70 17.56 -27.52 9.57
C GLN A 70 16.65 -26.30 9.64
N LYS A 71 15.99 -26.08 10.78
CA LYS A 71 15.13 -24.90 11.01
C LYS A 71 15.93 -23.60 10.97
N LYS A 72 17.16 -23.59 11.48
CA LYS A 72 18.06 -22.44 11.35
C LYS A 72 18.36 -22.14 9.89
N ALA A 73 18.81 -23.13 9.12
CA ALA A 73 19.14 -22.96 7.70
C ALA A 73 17.96 -22.40 6.90
N ILE A 74 16.75 -22.94 7.09
CA ILE A 74 15.52 -22.43 6.45
C ILE A 74 15.25 -20.98 6.87
N SER A 75 15.38 -20.66 8.16
CA SER A 75 15.10 -19.30 8.66
C SER A 75 16.09 -18.27 8.12
N TYR A 76 17.38 -18.63 8.00
CA TYR A 76 18.40 -17.79 7.37
C TYR A 76 18.09 -17.56 5.88
N LYS A 77 17.68 -18.59 5.15
CA LYS A 77 17.27 -18.46 3.75
C LYS A 77 16.12 -17.47 3.60
N LYS A 78 15.05 -17.62 4.40
CA LYS A 78 13.89 -16.71 4.37
C LYS A 78 14.22 -15.27 4.77
N LEU A 79 15.12 -15.09 5.74
CA LEU A 79 15.62 -13.75 6.10
C LEU A 79 16.39 -13.13 4.94
N GLY A 80 17.21 -13.91 4.23
CA GLY A 80 17.89 -13.48 3.02
C GLY A 80 16.93 -13.02 1.92
N GLU A 81 15.84 -13.76 1.71
CA GLU A 81 14.76 -13.39 0.76
C GLU A 81 14.06 -12.08 1.16
N MET A 82 13.78 -11.88 2.45
CA MET A 82 13.20 -10.62 2.95
C MET A 82 14.13 -9.41 2.74
N ILE A 83 15.43 -9.60 2.99
CA ILE A 83 16.44 -8.55 2.72
C ILE A 83 16.50 -8.25 1.22
N ARG A 84 16.49 -9.28 0.37
CA ARG A 84 16.46 -9.13 -1.08
C ARG A 84 15.22 -8.36 -1.53
N PHE A 85 14.06 -8.62 -0.95
CA PHE A 85 12.85 -7.85 -1.23
C PHE A 85 13.04 -6.38 -0.94
N CYS A 86 13.64 -6.00 0.21
CA CYS A 86 13.88 -4.60 0.57
C CYS A 86 14.87 -3.90 -0.36
N GLU A 87 15.95 -4.59 -0.73
CA GLU A 87 17.04 -4.05 -1.57
C GLU A 87 16.67 -3.98 -3.04
N SER A 88 15.72 -4.79 -3.48
CA SER A 88 15.43 -4.94 -4.91
C SER A 88 14.91 -3.68 -5.58
N LEU A 89 15.37 -3.46 -6.81
CA LEU A 89 14.88 -2.42 -7.73
C LEU A 89 13.69 -2.88 -8.57
N GLN A 90 13.34 -4.17 -8.50
CA GLN A 90 12.17 -4.73 -9.15
C GLN A 90 10.89 -4.12 -8.56
N CYS A 91 9.80 -4.15 -9.34
CA CYS A 91 8.47 -3.85 -8.83
C CYS A 91 8.18 -4.70 -7.58
N ARG A 92 7.81 -4.05 -6.45
CA ARG A 92 7.53 -4.76 -5.18
C ARG A 92 6.44 -5.82 -5.34
N ARG A 93 5.38 -5.50 -6.11
CA ARG A 93 4.30 -6.46 -6.42
C ARG A 93 4.84 -7.65 -7.20
N LYS A 94 5.62 -7.40 -8.25
CA LYS A 94 6.23 -8.45 -9.08
C LYS A 94 7.07 -9.41 -8.22
N PHE A 95 7.92 -8.87 -7.36
CA PHE A 95 8.74 -9.67 -6.45
C PHE A 95 7.88 -10.56 -5.54
N LEU A 96 6.83 -10.00 -4.93
CA LEU A 96 5.94 -10.76 -4.05
C LEU A 96 5.20 -11.88 -4.80
N LEU A 97 4.71 -11.61 -6.01
CA LEU A 97 4.02 -12.61 -6.83
C LEU A 97 4.97 -13.75 -7.25
N GLU A 98 6.15 -13.41 -7.77
CA GLU A 98 7.17 -14.39 -8.14
C GLU A 98 7.62 -15.26 -6.95
N TYR A 99 7.70 -14.66 -5.75
CA TYR A 99 8.01 -15.39 -4.52
C TYR A 99 7.02 -16.53 -4.25
N PHE A 100 5.74 -16.32 -4.54
CA PHE A 100 4.68 -17.32 -4.37
C PHE A 100 4.43 -18.17 -5.63
N GLY A 101 5.29 -18.06 -6.65
CA GLY A 101 5.21 -18.83 -7.88
C GLY A 101 4.21 -18.27 -8.90
N GLU A 102 3.74 -17.03 -8.72
CA GLU A 102 2.88 -16.34 -9.68
C GLU A 102 3.71 -15.49 -10.65
N THR A 103 3.38 -15.57 -11.94
CA THR A 103 4.03 -14.77 -12.98
C THR A 103 3.34 -13.41 -13.11
N TYR A 104 4.12 -12.33 -13.13
CA TYR A 104 3.62 -10.97 -13.34
C TYR A 104 4.61 -10.19 -14.19
N ASP A 105 4.27 -9.93 -15.44
CA ASP A 105 5.21 -9.33 -16.38
C ASP A 105 5.25 -7.80 -16.31
N ASP A 106 4.19 -7.19 -15.79
CA ASP A 106 4.02 -5.74 -15.74
C ASP A 106 4.69 -5.06 -14.54
N ARG A 107 4.64 -3.72 -14.54
CA ARG A 107 4.94 -2.87 -13.38
C ARG A 107 3.62 -2.46 -12.73
N CYS A 108 3.57 -2.49 -11.40
CA CYS A 108 2.34 -2.17 -10.69
C CYS A 108 2.01 -0.67 -10.60
N GLU A 109 2.96 0.21 -10.96
CA GLU A 109 2.85 1.68 -10.93
C GLU A 109 2.42 2.31 -9.59
N LYS A 110 2.35 1.51 -8.51
CA LYS A 110 1.86 1.93 -7.18
C LYS A 110 2.84 1.67 -6.05
N CYS A 111 4.01 1.09 -6.32
CA CYS A 111 5.05 0.88 -5.30
C CYS A 111 6.20 1.88 -5.45
N ASP A 112 6.98 2.04 -4.39
CA ASP A 112 8.13 2.95 -4.30
C ASP A 112 9.12 2.77 -5.47
N THR A 113 9.41 1.53 -5.87
CA THR A 113 10.32 1.26 -7.00
C THR A 113 9.74 1.63 -8.36
N CYS A 114 8.41 1.66 -8.49
CA CYS A 114 7.73 2.10 -9.72
C CYS A 114 7.51 3.60 -9.76
N LEU A 115 7.09 4.19 -8.64
CA LEU A 115 6.81 5.62 -8.51
C LEU A 115 8.09 6.46 -8.49
N THR A 116 9.19 5.89 -8.02
CA THR A 116 10.46 6.61 -7.87
C THR A 116 11.61 5.74 -8.37
N PRO A 117 11.72 5.54 -9.70
CA PRO A 117 12.81 4.75 -10.27
C PRO A 117 14.16 5.37 -9.92
N ARG A 118 15.14 4.53 -9.58
CA ARG A 118 16.50 5.00 -9.30
C ARG A 118 17.22 5.28 -10.61
N GLU A 119 18.01 6.35 -10.62
CA GLU A 119 18.93 6.60 -11.72
C GLU A 119 19.95 5.47 -11.81
N ILE A 120 20.08 4.91 -13.02
CA ILE A 120 21.10 3.92 -13.35
C ILE A 120 22.27 4.60 -14.06
N PHE A 121 23.46 4.06 -13.89
CA PHE A 121 24.66 4.45 -14.62
C PHE A 121 25.44 3.21 -15.05
N ASP A 122 26.31 3.38 -16.04
CA ASP A 122 27.24 2.32 -16.43
C ASP A 122 28.28 2.10 -15.32
N GLY A 123 28.09 1.03 -14.56
CA GLY A 123 28.94 0.60 -13.47
C GLY A 123 29.92 -0.51 -13.87
N THR A 124 30.13 -0.76 -15.16
CA THR A 124 30.96 -1.87 -15.65
C THR A 124 32.38 -1.80 -15.09
N GLU A 125 32.99 -0.62 -15.06
CA GLU A 125 34.36 -0.44 -14.58
C GLU A 125 34.50 -0.70 -13.08
N ILE A 126 33.57 -0.19 -12.27
CA ILE A 126 33.58 -0.46 -10.82
C ILE A 126 33.24 -1.92 -10.52
N ALA A 127 32.36 -2.55 -11.31
CA ALA A 127 32.07 -3.96 -11.22
C ALA A 127 33.32 -4.81 -11.49
N LYS A 128 34.08 -4.51 -12.55
CA LYS A 128 35.36 -5.18 -12.86
C LYS A 128 36.32 -5.08 -11.68
N ARG A 129 36.52 -3.90 -11.10
CA ARG A 129 37.40 -3.70 -9.93
C ARG A 129 36.96 -4.54 -8.73
N ILE A 130 35.66 -4.62 -8.46
CA ILE A 130 35.11 -5.46 -7.39
C ILE A 130 35.41 -6.95 -7.66
N LEU A 131 35.15 -7.43 -8.87
CA LEU A 131 35.37 -8.83 -9.24
C LEU A 131 36.86 -9.21 -9.18
N ILE A 132 37.76 -8.32 -9.64
CA ILE A 132 39.21 -8.51 -9.54
C ILE A 132 39.62 -8.57 -8.06
N CYS A 133 39.12 -7.67 -7.21
CA CYS A 133 39.43 -7.72 -5.77
C CYS A 133 38.96 -9.02 -5.11
N ILE A 134 37.79 -9.54 -5.48
CA ILE A 134 37.29 -10.84 -4.97
C ILE A 134 38.22 -11.98 -5.45
N LYS A 135 38.69 -11.92 -6.69
CA LYS A 135 39.66 -12.88 -7.25
C LYS A 135 40.98 -12.83 -6.50
N ASP A 136 41.57 -11.65 -6.35
CA ASP A 136 42.90 -11.44 -5.74
C ASP A 136 42.93 -11.84 -4.26
N THR A 137 41.80 -11.71 -3.57
CA THR A 137 41.65 -12.13 -2.17
C THR A 137 41.24 -13.59 -2.01
N ASN A 138 41.41 -14.40 -3.07
CA ASN A 138 41.13 -15.84 -3.12
C ASN A 138 39.68 -16.23 -2.77
N GLN A 139 38.72 -15.31 -2.90
CA GLN A 139 37.29 -15.56 -2.65
C GLN A 139 37.01 -16.11 -1.23
N ARG A 140 37.78 -15.64 -0.23
CA ARG A 140 37.69 -16.08 1.18
C ARG A 140 37.04 -15.06 2.10
N PHE A 141 36.66 -13.90 1.57
CA PHE A 141 36.25 -12.75 2.38
C PHE A 141 34.85 -12.28 2.04
N GLY A 142 34.18 -11.74 3.06
CA GLY A 142 32.86 -11.13 2.93
C GLY A 142 32.93 -9.67 2.48
N MET A 143 31.76 -9.14 2.14
CA MET A 143 31.54 -7.78 1.63
C MET A 143 32.28 -6.69 2.41
N SER A 144 32.23 -6.68 3.75
CA SER A 144 32.88 -5.64 4.55
C SER A 144 34.40 -5.58 4.33
N TYR A 145 35.05 -6.73 4.19
CA TYR A 145 36.49 -6.79 3.97
C TYR A 145 36.87 -6.34 2.56
N ILE A 146 36.16 -6.86 1.55
CA ILE A 146 36.35 -6.45 0.14
C ILE A 146 36.15 -4.95 -0.03
N THR A 147 35.14 -4.37 0.64
CA THR A 147 34.89 -2.92 0.66
C THR A 147 36.11 -2.17 1.20
N SER A 148 36.69 -2.62 2.32
CA SER A 148 37.82 -1.93 2.94
C SER A 148 39.11 -2.04 2.13
N VAL A 149 39.33 -3.15 1.42
CA VAL A 149 40.45 -3.31 0.47
C VAL A 149 40.29 -2.32 -0.70
N LEU A 150 39.13 -2.31 -1.36
CA LEU A 150 38.84 -1.43 -2.50
C LEU A 150 38.91 0.07 -2.13
N ALA A 151 38.47 0.43 -0.93
CA ALA A 151 38.54 1.80 -0.42
C ALA A 151 39.95 2.22 0.02
N GLY A 152 40.91 1.29 0.11
CA GLY A 152 42.29 1.57 0.51
C GLY A 152 42.44 2.03 1.95
N LYS A 153 41.60 1.54 2.88
CA LYS A 153 41.65 1.99 4.27
C LYS A 153 42.77 1.30 5.06
N VAL A 154 43.71 2.12 5.52
CA VAL A 154 44.90 1.77 6.32
C VAL A 154 44.59 1.12 7.68
N LYS A 155 43.38 1.31 8.23
CA LYS A 155 43.04 0.92 9.61
C LYS A 155 42.65 -0.55 9.82
N ALA A 156 42.63 -1.39 8.79
CA ALA A 156 42.33 -2.81 8.97
C ALA A 156 43.64 -3.58 9.19
N SER A 157 44.03 -3.82 10.45
CA SER A 157 45.20 -4.66 10.80
C SER A 157 45.24 -6.00 10.05
N ARG A 158 44.05 -6.51 9.72
CA ARG A 158 43.81 -7.73 8.96
C ARG A 158 44.14 -7.64 7.47
N ILE A 159 44.22 -6.46 6.87
CA ILE A 159 44.63 -6.28 5.45
C ILE A 159 46.14 -6.48 5.36
N HIS A 160 46.91 -5.83 6.23
CA HIS A 160 48.36 -5.99 6.31
C HIS A 160 48.77 -7.42 6.67
N SER A 161 48.06 -8.08 7.59
CA SER A 161 48.37 -9.47 7.96
C SER A 161 48.24 -10.45 6.79
N TYR A 162 47.34 -10.18 5.83
CA TYR A 162 47.18 -10.99 4.62
C TYR A 162 47.98 -10.46 3.43
N GLY A 163 48.74 -9.36 3.58
CA GLY A 163 49.50 -8.73 2.50
C GLY A 163 48.62 -8.12 1.39
N HIS A 164 47.34 -7.88 1.67
CA HIS A 164 46.38 -7.38 0.68
C HIS A 164 46.50 -5.86 0.43
N ASP A 165 47.36 -5.18 1.19
CA ASP A 165 47.80 -3.80 0.96
C ASP A 165 48.69 -3.65 -0.27
N LYS A 166 49.32 -4.75 -0.72
CA LYS A 166 50.21 -4.77 -1.90
C LYS A 166 49.49 -5.16 -3.20
N LEU A 167 48.20 -5.51 -3.13
CA LEU A 167 47.42 -5.90 -4.31
C LEU A 167 47.09 -4.66 -5.16
N GLY A 168 47.06 -4.81 -6.49
CA GLY A 168 46.60 -3.74 -7.39
C GLY A 168 45.13 -3.34 -7.15
N SER A 169 44.35 -4.23 -6.52
CA SER A 169 42.99 -3.98 -6.06
C SER A 169 42.90 -3.06 -4.83
N TYR A 170 43.98 -2.86 -4.07
CA TYR A 170 43.98 -2.02 -2.88
C TYR A 170 43.86 -0.54 -3.25
N GLY A 171 42.82 0.13 -2.76
CA GLY A 171 42.55 1.53 -3.10
C GLY A 171 42.09 1.76 -4.54
N ALA A 172 41.84 0.70 -5.33
CA ALA A 172 41.43 0.81 -6.72
C ALA A 172 40.08 1.52 -6.92
N ALA A 173 39.29 1.67 -5.86
CA ALA A 173 38.00 2.35 -5.87
C ALA A 173 37.91 3.43 -4.77
N ASN A 174 39.03 4.11 -4.50
CA ASN A 174 39.12 5.17 -3.48
C ASN A 174 38.22 6.40 -3.76
N ASN A 175 37.77 6.57 -5.01
CA ASN A 175 36.81 7.57 -5.42
C ASN A 175 35.39 7.30 -4.88
N TYR A 176 35.13 6.10 -4.34
CA TYR A 176 33.85 5.73 -3.74
C TYR A 176 34.00 5.51 -2.24
N GLY A 177 33.04 6.03 -1.46
CA GLY A 177 32.98 5.75 -0.02
C GLY A 177 32.60 4.30 0.28
N GLU A 178 33.02 3.76 1.43
CA GLU A 178 32.70 2.37 1.84
C GLU A 178 31.20 2.06 1.83
N LYS A 179 30.35 3.04 2.13
CA LYS A 179 28.89 2.87 2.07
C LYS A 179 28.42 2.63 0.64
N GLN A 180 28.97 3.38 -0.32
CA GLN A 180 28.62 3.28 -1.73
C GLN A 180 29.15 1.99 -2.35
N LEU A 181 30.39 1.62 -2.03
CA LEU A 181 30.97 0.33 -2.42
C LEU A 181 30.14 -0.86 -1.90
N LYS A 182 29.64 -0.80 -0.66
CA LYS A 182 28.71 -1.82 -0.13
C LYS A 182 27.41 -1.89 -0.92
N ILE A 183 26.88 -0.77 -1.39
CA ILE A 183 25.67 -0.74 -2.23
C ILE A 183 25.96 -1.43 -3.57
N PHE A 184 27.07 -1.09 -4.24
CA PHE A 184 27.45 -1.70 -5.51
C PHE A 184 27.66 -3.21 -5.39
N ILE A 185 28.38 -3.67 -4.36
CA ILE A 185 28.58 -5.11 -4.13
C ILE A 185 27.24 -5.84 -3.93
N ARG A 186 26.29 -5.23 -3.21
CA ARG A 186 24.95 -5.82 -3.02
C ARG A 186 24.17 -5.90 -4.32
N GLU A 187 24.20 -4.85 -5.13
CA GLU A 187 23.55 -4.85 -6.44
C GLU A 187 24.14 -5.93 -7.36
N LEU A 188 25.46 -6.12 -7.35
CA LEU A 188 26.09 -7.21 -8.11
C LEU A 188 25.66 -8.60 -7.64
N VAL A 189 25.49 -8.79 -6.33
CA VAL A 189 24.92 -10.02 -5.78
C VAL A 189 23.48 -10.20 -6.23
N GLN A 190 22.69 -9.12 -6.21
CA GLN A 190 21.29 -9.17 -6.59
C GLN A 190 21.08 -9.46 -8.08
N LEU A 191 21.91 -8.87 -8.96
CA LEU A 191 21.93 -9.14 -10.39
C LEU A 191 22.45 -10.56 -10.72
N GLY A 192 22.90 -11.30 -9.71
CA GLY A 192 23.43 -12.65 -9.87
C GLY A 192 24.79 -12.68 -10.55
N PHE A 193 25.60 -11.62 -10.42
CA PHE A 193 26.97 -11.56 -10.89
C PHE A 193 27.99 -12.01 -9.82
N ILE A 194 27.58 -12.03 -8.55
CA ILE A 194 28.39 -12.51 -7.44
C ILE A 194 27.54 -13.43 -6.58
N ASP A 195 28.09 -14.59 -6.22
CA ASP A 195 27.45 -15.53 -5.32
C ASP A 195 27.89 -15.26 -3.88
N VAL A 196 26.98 -15.51 -2.94
CA VAL A 196 27.26 -15.43 -1.51
C VAL A 196 27.14 -16.82 -0.92
N ILE A 197 28.24 -17.35 -0.37
CA ILE A 197 28.28 -18.68 0.22
C ILE A 197 28.46 -18.59 1.73
N GLY A 198 27.69 -19.40 2.46
CA GLY A 198 27.77 -19.55 3.91
C GLY A 198 26.72 -18.73 4.66
N ASP A 199 26.11 -19.34 5.68
CA ASP A 199 25.01 -18.73 6.42
C ASP A 199 25.50 -17.69 7.44
N LYS A 200 26.42 -18.11 8.33
CA LYS A 200 26.91 -17.28 9.45
C LYS A 200 28.02 -16.28 9.04
N TYR A 201 28.88 -16.69 8.11
CA TYR A 201 29.99 -15.87 7.62
C TYR A 201 29.95 -15.84 6.08
N PRO A 202 29.05 -15.03 5.49
CA PRO A 202 28.88 -14.98 4.06
C PRO A 202 30.15 -14.48 3.37
N VAL A 203 30.72 -15.30 2.49
CA VAL A 203 31.87 -14.98 1.63
C VAL A 203 31.41 -14.72 0.21
N LEU A 204 32.06 -13.78 -0.48
CA LEU A 204 31.77 -13.46 -1.88
C LEU A 204 32.55 -14.39 -2.81
N LYS A 205 31.84 -14.94 -3.80
CA LYS A 205 32.36 -15.89 -4.79
C LYS A 205 32.00 -15.43 -6.20
N LEU A 206 32.94 -15.61 -7.11
CA LEU A 206 32.74 -15.39 -8.53
C LEU A 206 31.96 -16.58 -9.11
N ASN A 207 31.09 -16.29 -10.06
CA ASN A 207 30.29 -17.29 -10.77
C ASN A 207 30.59 -17.28 -12.27
N GLN A 208 29.86 -18.09 -13.03
CA GLN A 208 30.10 -18.30 -14.47
C GLN A 208 29.91 -17.03 -15.32
N LYS A 209 29.21 -16.00 -14.82
CA LYS A 209 28.99 -14.74 -15.54
C LYS A 209 30.16 -13.75 -15.39
N CYS A 210 31.01 -13.93 -14.38
CA CYS A 210 32.11 -13.01 -14.10
C CYS A 210 33.13 -12.85 -15.26
N PRO A 211 33.54 -13.91 -15.98
CA PRO A 211 34.47 -13.78 -17.10
C PRO A 211 33.98 -12.84 -18.22
N ASP A 212 32.68 -12.84 -18.53
CA ASP A 212 32.12 -11.98 -19.57
C ASP A 212 32.08 -10.50 -19.15
N ILE A 213 31.89 -10.23 -17.85
CA ILE A 213 32.00 -8.87 -17.30
C ILE A 213 33.45 -8.41 -17.32
N LEU A 214 34.38 -9.26 -16.89
CA LEU A 214 35.82 -8.95 -16.87
C LEU A 214 36.37 -8.67 -18.26
N SER A 215 35.94 -9.44 -19.27
CA SER A 215 36.30 -9.22 -20.68
C SER A 215 35.57 -8.04 -21.33
N GLY A 216 34.56 -7.46 -20.67
CA GLY A 216 33.78 -6.34 -21.19
C GLY A 216 32.70 -6.71 -22.21
N ARG A 217 32.39 -8.01 -22.37
CA ARG A 217 31.29 -8.49 -23.23
C ARG A 217 29.92 -8.15 -22.65
N VAL A 218 29.81 -8.06 -21.33
CA VAL A 218 28.58 -7.73 -20.61
C VAL A 218 28.77 -6.41 -19.86
N SER A 219 27.92 -5.43 -20.17
CA SER A 219 27.82 -4.18 -19.43
C SER A 219 27.02 -4.37 -18.14
N VAL A 220 27.46 -3.73 -17.06
CA VAL A 220 26.79 -3.78 -15.76
C VAL A 220 26.24 -2.41 -15.40
N ASN A 221 24.91 -2.31 -15.31
CA ASN A 221 24.24 -1.10 -14.86
C ASN A 221 24.03 -1.14 -13.34
N LEU A 222 24.46 -0.08 -12.65
CA LEU A 222 24.32 0.08 -11.20
C LEU A 222 23.51 1.33 -10.88
N THR A 223 22.96 1.43 -9.67
CA THR A 223 22.21 2.64 -9.26
C THR A 223 23.11 3.73 -8.70
N LYS A 224 22.82 4.97 -9.09
CA LYS A 224 23.44 6.13 -8.45
C LYS A 224 22.93 6.20 -7.01
N THR A 225 23.88 6.32 -6.08
CA THR A 225 23.54 6.54 -4.67
C THR A 225 22.99 7.94 -4.53
N ARG A 226 21.81 8.09 -3.92
CA ARG A 226 21.32 9.41 -3.50
C ARG A 226 22.28 9.94 -2.45
N GLU A 227 23.06 10.96 -2.80
CA GLU A 227 23.72 11.76 -1.79
C GLU A 227 22.64 12.39 -0.92
N LYS A 228 22.88 12.44 0.40
CA LYS A 228 22.07 13.28 1.30
C LYS A 228 22.46 14.75 1.06
N THR A 229 22.23 15.23 -0.14
CA THR A 229 22.29 16.64 -0.49
C THR A 229 20.86 17.07 -0.74
N GLY A 230 20.35 17.91 0.15
CA GLY A 230 19.00 18.45 0.07
C GLY A 230 18.06 17.78 1.06
N GLU A 231 17.49 18.61 1.92
CA GLU A 231 16.17 18.44 2.50
C GLU A 231 15.25 17.70 1.52
N ILE A 232 14.36 16.86 2.06
CA ILE A 232 13.27 16.28 1.27
C ILE A 232 12.40 17.44 0.78
N GLN A 233 12.76 18.05 -0.35
CA GLN A 233 11.87 18.87 -1.13
C GLN A 233 10.89 17.90 -1.75
N ILE A 234 9.80 17.68 -1.03
CA ILE A 234 8.58 17.11 -1.58
C ILE A 234 8.16 18.08 -2.68
N LYS A 235 8.57 17.80 -3.94
CA LYS A 235 7.87 18.37 -5.08
C LYS A 235 6.45 17.85 -5.01
N PRO A 236 5.43 18.70 -4.82
CA PRO A 236 4.06 18.25 -4.83
C PRO A 236 3.78 17.69 -6.23
N GLN A 237 3.52 16.40 -6.31
CA GLN A 237 2.82 15.86 -7.47
C GLN A 237 1.39 16.39 -7.41
N ASP A 238 0.90 16.82 -8.56
CA ASP A 238 -0.41 17.43 -8.76
C ASP A 238 -1.52 16.57 -8.14
N GLY A 239 -2.20 17.11 -7.13
CA GLY A 239 -3.38 16.49 -6.52
C GLY A 239 -3.53 16.63 -5.01
N ALA A 240 -2.48 17.01 -4.28
CA ALA A 240 -2.54 17.18 -2.82
C ALA A 240 -2.16 18.61 -2.39
N GLN A 241 -2.95 19.60 -2.79
CA GLN A 241 -2.93 20.91 -2.11
C GLN A 241 -3.80 20.83 -0.85
N LEU A 242 -3.19 20.47 0.28
CA LEU A 242 -3.52 21.17 1.52
C LEU A 242 -2.51 22.33 1.63
N ARG A 243 -2.99 23.57 1.59
CA ARG A 243 -2.16 24.74 1.91
C ARG A 243 -1.69 24.62 3.36
N ALA A 244 -0.56 25.24 3.71
CA ALA A 244 -0.05 25.22 5.09
C ALA A 244 -1.06 25.76 6.12
N ALA A 245 -1.95 26.69 5.71
CA ALA A 245 -3.07 27.18 6.52
C ALA A 245 -4.13 26.10 6.80
N ASP A 246 -4.39 25.23 5.83
CA ASP A 246 -5.39 24.14 5.92
C ASP A 246 -4.95 23.08 6.95
N TYR A 247 -3.64 22.83 7.07
CA TYR A 247 -3.12 21.88 8.07
C TYR A 247 -3.22 22.42 9.50
N ASN A 248 -2.96 23.72 9.68
CA ASN A 248 -3.01 24.37 11.00
C ASN A 248 -4.45 24.44 11.53
N LEU A 249 -5.42 24.84 10.70
CA LEU A 249 -6.83 24.82 11.10
C LEU A 249 -7.30 23.38 11.38
N PHE A 250 -6.89 22.40 10.58
CA PHE A 250 -7.24 21.00 10.82
C PHE A 250 -6.81 20.51 12.20
N GLU A 251 -5.58 20.79 12.65
CA GLU A 251 -5.11 20.39 13.97
C GLU A 251 -5.85 21.13 15.11
N ILE A 252 -6.20 22.40 14.93
CA ILE A 252 -7.04 23.16 15.88
C ILE A 252 -8.42 22.50 16.03
N LEU A 253 -9.08 22.19 14.91
CA LEU A 253 -10.41 21.54 14.92
C LEU A 253 -10.34 20.11 15.47
N ARG A 254 -9.24 19.40 15.22
CA ARG A 254 -8.99 18.06 15.77
C ARG A 254 -8.82 18.08 17.28
N ALA A 255 -8.12 19.09 17.81
CA ALA A 255 -8.00 19.31 19.25
C ALA A 255 -9.34 19.66 19.90
N LEU A 256 -10.11 20.57 19.29
CA LEU A 256 -11.46 20.93 19.73
C LEU A 256 -12.37 19.69 19.78
N ARG A 257 -12.39 18.90 18.70
CA ARG A 257 -13.16 17.65 18.63
C ARG A 257 -12.79 16.70 19.77
N LYS A 258 -11.51 16.59 20.10
CA LYS A 258 -11.02 15.74 21.18
C LYS A 258 -11.51 16.22 22.55
N SER A 259 -11.55 17.54 22.80
CA SER A 259 -12.10 18.06 24.07
C SER A 259 -13.59 17.75 24.20
N ILE A 260 -14.39 18.04 23.16
CA ILE A 260 -15.83 17.79 23.16
C ILE A 260 -16.13 16.29 23.33
N ALA A 261 -15.37 15.44 22.65
CA ALA A 261 -15.50 13.99 22.75
C ALA A 261 -15.18 13.47 24.15
N ASN A 262 -14.17 14.04 24.81
CA ASN A 262 -13.83 13.71 26.20
C ASN A 262 -14.91 14.21 27.17
N GLU A 263 -15.45 15.42 26.98
CA GLU A 263 -16.54 16.00 27.79
C GLU A 263 -17.81 15.13 27.71
N GLU A 264 -18.15 14.64 26.52
CA GLU A 264 -19.34 13.80 26.30
C GLU A 264 -19.06 12.29 26.46
N ASN A 265 -17.84 11.91 26.81
CA ASN A 265 -17.37 10.53 26.97
C ASN A 265 -17.69 9.62 25.76
N VAL A 266 -17.50 10.14 24.54
CA VAL A 266 -17.72 9.43 23.28
C VAL A 266 -16.44 9.42 22.42
N PRO A 267 -16.23 8.42 21.55
CA PRO A 267 -15.13 8.45 20.60
C PRO A 267 -15.15 9.69 19.68
N PRO A 268 -14.00 10.36 19.42
CA PRO A 268 -13.96 11.64 18.69
C PRO A 268 -14.62 11.66 17.31
N TYR A 269 -14.56 10.55 16.57
CA TYR A 269 -15.14 10.46 15.22
C TYR A 269 -16.68 10.54 15.22
N ILE A 270 -17.33 10.33 16.36
CA ILE A 270 -18.80 10.46 16.50
C ILE A 270 -19.23 11.93 16.36
N ILE A 271 -18.43 12.87 16.87
CA ILE A 271 -18.68 14.31 16.76
C ILE A 271 -18.60 14.71 15.28
N PHE A 272 -17.39 14.67 14.70
CA PHE A 272 -17.16 14.80 13.25
C PHE A 272 -16.05 13.83 12.80
N PRO A 273 -16.23 13.11 11.67
CA PRO A 273 -15.15 12.29 11.12
C PRO A 273 -14.04 13.17 10.53
N ASP A 274 -12.82 12.62 10.41
CA ASP A 274 -11.64 13.37 9.94
C ASP A 274 -11.83 14.03 8.58
N PHE A 275 -12.59 13.40 7.67
CA PHE A 275 -12.85 13.98 6.35
C PHE A 275 -13.65 15.28 6.44
N THR A 276 -14.59 15.38 7.39
CA THR A 276 -15.37 16.61 7.62
C THR A 276 -14.49 17.73 8.17
N LEU A 277 -13.56 17.42 9.09
CA LEU A 277 -12.61 18.42 9.61
C LEU A 277 -11.67 18.92 8.51
N ARG A 278 -11.26 18.04 7.59
CA ARG A 278 -10.45 18.43 6.41
C ARG A 278 -11.24 19.34 5.47
N GLU A 279 -12.52 19.05 5.23
CA GLU A 279 -13.38 19.95 4.45
C GLU A 279 -13.55 21.31 5.13
N MET A 280 -13.79 21.34 6.45
CA MET A 280 -13.85 22.61 7.21
C MET A 280 -12.53 23.39 7.10
N ALA A 281 -11.39 22.70 7.15
CA ALA A 281 -10.08 23.33 7.02
C ALA A 281 -9.69 23.72 5.59
N MET A 282 -10.40 23.20 4.58
CA MET A 282 -10.20 23.53 3.17
C MET A 282 -11.09 24.71 2.73
N PHE A 283 -12.32 24.76 3.24
CA PHE A 283 -13.34 25.72 2.80
C PHE A 283 -13.56 26.87 3.79
N PHE A 284 -13.03 26.77 5.01
CA PHE A 284 -13.13 27.83 6.03
C PHE A 284 -14.57 28.33 6.29
N PRO A 285 -15.55 27.44 6.54
CA PRO A 285 -16.95 27.83 6.64
C PRO A 285 -17.17 28.77 7.84
N CYS A 286 -17.65 29.98 7.58
CA CYS A 286 -17.86 30.99 8.62
C CYS A 286 -19.33 31.14 9.03
N SER A 287 -20.25 30.47 8.33
CA SER A 287 -21.69 30.48 8.61
C SER A 287 -22.27 29.07 8.86
N PRO A 288 -23.36 28.94 9.65
CA PRO A 288 -24.08 27.67 9.78
C PRO A 288 -24.54 27.11 8.43
N GLN A 289 -24.94 27.98 7.50
CA GLN A 289 -25.36 27.60 6.15
C GLN A 289 -24.21 26.96 5.38
N SER A 290 -23.01 27.54 5.43
CA SER A 290 -21.83 26.97 4.80
C SER A 290 -21.38 25.67 5.47
N LEU A 291 -21.46 25.60 6.79
CA LEU A 291 -21.09 24.39 7.53
C LEU A 291 -22.04 23.21 7.22
N SER A 292 -23.34 23.49 7.05
CA SER A 292 -24.35 22.48 6.70
C SER A 292 -24.11 21.82 5.33
N LYS A 293 -23.39 22.48 4.42
CA LYS A 293 -23.06 21.96 3.09
C LYS A 293 -21.89 20.97 3.12
N MET A 294 -21.18 20.84 4.25
CA MET A 294 -20.03 19.94 4.39
C MET A 294 -20.48 18.49 4.56
N LYS A 295 -19.72 17.55 3.99
CA LYS A 295 -20.06 16.14 4.07
C LYS A 295 -19.95 15.68 5.53
N GLY A 296 -20.97 14.97 6.03
CA GLY A 296 -20.98 14.45 7.40
C GLY A 296 -21.47 15.44 8.46
N VAL A 297 -21.92 16.65 8.06
CA VAL A 297 -22.61 17.61 8.93
C VAL A 297 -24.13 17.50 8.70
N GLY A 298 -24.81 16.69 9.52
CA GLY A 298 -26.28 16.63 9.54
C GLY A 298 -26.86 17.66 10.52
N ASN A 299 -28.17 17.94 10.41
CA ASN A 299 -28.87 18.96 11.21
C ASN A 299 -28.63 18.81 12.72
N ILE A 300 -28.72 17.59 13.26
CA ILE A 300 -28.49 17.30 14.68
C ILE A 300 -27.07 17.69 15.11
N LYS A 301 -26.06 17.42 14.28
CA LYS A 301 -24.65 17.74 14.58
C LYS A 301 -24.37 19.23 14.43
N LEU A 302 -25.05 19.88 13.49
CA LEU A 302 -24.97 21.32 13.29
C LEU A 302 -25.51 22.08 14.49
N GLU A 303 -26.68 21.68 15.01
CA GLU A 303 -27.26 22.27 16.22
C GLU A 303 -26.40 22.00 17.45
N ARG A 304 -25.94 20.76 17.63
CA ARG A 304 -25.25 20.34 18.86
C ARG A 304 -23.79 20.82 18.93
N TYR A 305 -23.07 20.83 17.81
CA TYR A 305 -21.63 21.10 17.79
C TYR A 305 -21.24 22.27 16.88
N GLY A 306 -22.10 22.69 15.95
CA GLY A 306 -21.77 23.67 14.92
C GLY A 306 -21.27 25.00 15.47
N HIS A 307 -21.87 25.51 16.55
CA HIS A 307 -21.46 26.76 17.18
C HIS A 307 -19.98 26.74 17.62
N LYS A 308 -19.56 25.71 18.38
CA LYS A 308 -18.19 25.58 18.89
C LYS A 308 -17.16 25.50 17.76
N PHE A 309 -17.49 24.83 16.65
CA PHE A 309 -16.60 24.72 15.50
C PHE A 309 -16.54 26.03 14.69
N LEU A 310 -17.68 26.68 14.45
CA LEU A 310 -17.73 27.97 13.75
C LEU A 310 -16.95 29.06 14.48
N GLU A 311 -17.02 29.09 15.81
CA GLU A 311 -16.25 30.02 16.63
C GLU A 311 -14.74 29.86 16.38
N LYS A 312 -14.20 28.64 16.47
CA LYS A 312 -12.78 28.37 16.19
C LYS A 312 -12.37 28.67 14.75
N ILE A 313 -13.23 28.40 13.78
CA ILE A 313 -12.95 28.69 12.37
C ILE A 313 -12.90 30.20 12.14
N ARG A 314 -13.86 30.97 12.69
CA ARG A 314 -13.88 32.43 12.57
C ARG A 314 -12.67 33.09 13.24
N ASP A 315 -12.31 32.63 14.43
CA ASP A 315 -11.12 33.13 15.14
C ASP A 315 -9.86 32.91 14.31
N TYR A 316 -9.70 31.71 13.73
CA TYR A 316 -8.58 31.38 12.88
C TYR A 316 -8.55 32.23 11.59
N CYS A 317 -9.70 32.41 10.94
CA CYS A 317 -9.83 33.22 9.73
C CYS A 317 -9.48 34.69 9.99
N ARG A 318 -9.94 35.25 11.11
CA ARG A 318 -9.61 36.63 11.53
C ARG A 318 -8.13 36.80 11.83
N GLN A 319 -7.50 35.85 12.52
CA GLN A 319 -6.08 35.94 12.88
C GLN A 319 -5.13 35.81 11.68
N ASN A 320 -5.55 35.10 10.64
CA ASN A 320 -4.71 34.80 9.49
C ASN A 320 -5.13 35.56 8.21
N ASN A 321 -6.10 36.50 8.32
CA ASN A 321 -6.70 37.22 7.18
C ASN A 321 -7.14 36.27 6.05
N ILE A 322 -7.83 35.18 6.41
CA ILE A 322 -8.35 34.18 5.47
C ILE A 322 -9.83 34.46 5.22
N GLU A 323 -10.21 34.59 3.96
CA GLU A 323 -11.60 34.70 3.55
C GLU A 323 -12.25 33.31 3.41
N GLU A 324 -13.55 33.23 3.71
CA GLU A 324 -14.32 32.01 3.49
C GLU A 324 -14.29 31.65 2.01
N VAL A 325 -13.94 30.39 1.71
CA VAL A 325 -13.98 29.89 0.34
C VAL A 325 -15.40 29.45 0.09
N GLU A 326 -16.15 30.23 -0.69
CA GLU A 326 -17.48 29.81 -1.12
C GLU A 326 -17.40 28.41 -1.71
N ILE A 327 -18.29 27.53 -1.26
CA ILE A 327 -18.54 26.26 -1.91
C ILE A 327 -19.27 26.58 -3.21
N ILE A 328 -18.53 27.08 -4.21
CA ILE A 328 -18.89 26.95 -5.60
C ILE A 328 -19.00 25.44 -5.78
N LYS A 329 -20.20 24.94 -6.08
CA LYS A 329 -20.40 23.52 -6.40
C LYS A 329 -19.20 23.12 -7.26
N ARG A 330 -18.37 22.18 -6.78
CA ARG A 330 -17.43 21.50 -7.66
C ARG A 330 -18.23 21.13 -8.91
N PRO A 331 -17.67 21.25 -10.13
CA PRO A 331 -18.33 20.62 -11.26
C PRO A 331 -18.65 19.20 -10.78
N PRO A 332 -19.93 18.77 -10.83
CA PRO A 332 -20.29 17.46 -10.35
C PRO A 332 -19.31 16.50 -11.00
N LEU A 333 -18.76 15.54 -10.24
CA LEU A 333 -18.03 14.43 -10.87
C LEU A 333 -18.88 13.98 -12.07
N ALA A 334 -18.33 14.28 -13.26
CA ALA A 334 -18.96 14.28 -14.57
C ALA A 334 -20.50 14.09 -14.66
N LYS A 335 -21.35 14.97 -14.11
CA LYS A 335 -22.82 14.77 -14.05
C LYS A 335 -23.20 13.41 -13.40
N GLU A 336 -24.30 13.38 -12.68
CA GLU A 336 -25.17 12.21 -12.79
C GLU A 336 -25.66 12.20 -14.25
N SER A 337 -24.82 11.70 -15.18
CA SER A 337 -25.25 11.38 -16.53
C SER A 337 -26.00 10.07 -16.45
N ASP A 338 -27.15 10.12 -15.78
CA ASP A 338 -28.19 9.11 -15.83
C ASP A 338 -27.61 7.68 -15.87
N THR A 339 -26.71 7.35 -14.94
CA THR A 339 -26.02 6.06 -14.98
C THR A 339 -27.01 4.93 -14.75
N CYS A 340 -28.10 5.21 -14.03
CA CYS A 340 -29.26 4.34 -13.92
C CYS A 340 -30.06 4.31 -15.22
N GLY A 341 -30.41 5.44 -15.85
CA GLY A 341 -31.19 5.43 -17.10
C GLY A 341 -30.44 4.92 -18.33
N LYS A 342 -29.12 5.06 -18.42
CA LYS A 342 -28.29 4.30 -19.41
C LYS A 342 -28.32 2.80 -19.15
N THR A 343 -28.46 2.37 -17.89
CA THR A 343 -28.74 0.95 -17.60
C THR A 343 -30.15 0.60 -18.05
N LEU A 344 -31.14 1.44 -17.73
CA LEU A 344 -32.54 1.26 -18.08
C LEU A 344 -32.75 1.15 -19.59
N GLU A 345 -32.06 1.96 -20.40
CA GLU A 345 -32.14 1.95 -21.86
C GLU A 345 -31.61 0.63 -22.44
N LEU A 346 -30.47 0.15 -21.94
CA LEU A 346 -29.92 -1.15 -22.34
C LEU A 346 -30.79 -2.33 -21.89
N LEU A 347 -31.40 -2.24 -20.70
CA LEU A 347 -32.35 -3.25 -20.22
C LEU A 347 -33.68 -3.23 -20.99
N LYS A 348 -34.17 -2.05 -21.39
CA LYS A 348 -35.36 -1.90 -22.26
C LYS A 348 -35.10 -2.44 -23.67
N ASN A 349 -33.84 -2.39 -24.13
CA ASN A 349 -33.40 -3.03 -25.37
C ASN A 349 -33.21 -4.57 -25.26
N GLY A 350 -33.52 -5.17 -24.10
CA GLY A 350 -33.55 -6.62 -23.91
C GLY A 350 -32.21 -7.26 -23.54
N LEU A 351 -31.16 -6.49 -23.22
CA LEU A 351 -29.86 -7.04 -22.83
C LEU A 351 -29.90 -7.63 -21.41
N GLY A 352 -29.20 -8.74 -21.22
CA GLY A 352 -29.01 -9.35 -19.90
C GLY A 352 -28.10 -8.55 -18.97
N ILE A 353 -28.03 -8.92 -17.68
CA ILE A 353 -27.18 -8.25 -16.67
C ILE A 353 -25.70 -8.32 -17.07
N GLU A 354 -25.24 -9.47 -17.56
CA GLU A 354 -23.83 -9.69 -17.95
C GLU A 354 -23.44 -8.91 -19.21
N GLU A 355 -24.34 -8.86 -20.20
CA GLU A 355 -24.13 -8.12 -21.45
C GLU A 355 -24.17 -6.61 -21.22
N THR A 356 -25.08 -6.16 -20.36
CA THR A 356 -25.17 -4.76 -19.92
C THR A 356 -23.89 -4.37 -19.17
N ALA A 357 -23.36 -5.26 -18.32
CA ALA A 357 -22.09 -5.04 -17.62
C ALA A 357 -20.92 -4.91 -18.60
N ARG A 358 -20.81 -5.82 -19.57
CA ARG A 358 -19.76 -5.81 -20.60
C ARG A 358 -19.82 -4.56 -21.48
N THR A 359 -21.01 -4.22 -21.98
CA THR A 359 -21.24 -3.06 -22.86
C THR A 359 -20.90 -1.74 -22.16
N ARG A 360 -21.11 -1.67 -20.84
CA ARG A 360 -20.83 -0.49 -20.04
C ARG A 360 -19.43 -0.46 -19.42
N GLY A 361 -18.65 -1.53 -19.55
CA GLY A 361 -17.36 -1.67 -18.85
C GLY A 361 -17.51 -1.66 -17.32
N LEU A 362 -18.65 -2.14 -16.81
CA LEU A 362 -18.96 -2.20 -15.37
C LEU A 362 -18.97 -3.65 -14.88
N VAL A 363 -18.85 -3.84 -13.57
CA VAL A 363 -19.03 -5.16 -12.95
C VAL A 363 -20.53 -5.46 -12.77
N THR A 364 -20.91 -6.73 -12.88
CA THR A 364 -22.32 -7.20 -12.79
C THR A 364 -23.01 -6.74 -11.50
N THR A 365 -22.30 -6.72 -10.37
CA THR A 365 -22.79 -6.23 -9.08
C THR A 365 -23.18 -4.75 -9.09
N THR A 366 -22.52 -3.92 -9.92
CA THR A 366 -22.89 -2.51 -10.11
C THR A 366 -24.17 -2.38 -10.94
N ILE A 367 -24.35 -3.23 -11.95
CA ILE A 367 -25.60 -3.28 -12.74
C ILE A 367 -26.77 -3.74 -11.86
N VAL A 368 -26.59 -4.77 -11.04
CA VAL A 368 -27.59 -5.21 -10.06
C VAL A 368 -27.97 -4.09 -9.10
N SER A 369 -27.00 -3.30 -8.62
CA SER A 369 -27.27 -2.14 -7.76
C SER A 369 -28.03 -1.02 -8.50
N HIS A 370 -27.78 -0.81 -9.79
CA HIS A 370 -28.57 0.13 -10.60
C HIS A 370 -30.00 -0.36 -10.79
N ILE A 371 -30.20 -1.66 -11.06
CA ILE A 371 -31.53 -2.26 -11.20
C ILE A 371 -32.30 -2.16 -9.88
N GLU A 372 -31.67 -2.47 -8.74
CA GLU A 372 -32.28 -2.31 -7.41
C GLU A 372 -32.75 -0.86 -7.18
N LYS A 373 -31.92 0.13 -7.53
CA LYS A 373 -32.29 1.55 -7.41
C LYS A 373 -33.44 1.94 -8.34
N LEU A 374 -33.45 1.47 -9.58
CA LEU A 374 -34.51 1.74 -10.55
C LEU A 374 -35.86 1.16 -10.11
N ILE A 375 -35.85 -0.07 -9.57
CA ILE A 375 -37.06 -0.70 -9.01
C ILE A 375 -37.59 0.11 -7.82
N LEU A 376 -36.71 0.52 -6.90
CA LEU A 376 -37.08 1.30 -5.73
C LEU A 376 -37.53 2.73 -6.07
N SER A 377 -37.10 3.27 -7.22
CA SER A 377 -37.58 4.56 -7.72
C SER A 377 -38.89 4.46 -8.52
N GLY A 378 -39.48 3.28 -8.64
CA GLY A 378 -40.79 3.06 -9.27
C GLY A 378 -40.77 2.74 -10.77
N GLU A 379 -39.60 2.44 -11.36
CA GLU A 379 -39.53 1.99 -12.76
C GLU A 379 -39.94 0.51 -12.89
N GLU A 380 -40.81 0.22 -13.87
CA GLU A 380 -41.26 -1.14 -14.15
C GLU A 380 -40.19 -1.95 -14.89
N ILE A 381 -39.36 -2.67 -14.13
CA ILE A 381 -38.37 -3.61 -14.67
C ILE A 381 -38.90 -5.04 -14.54
N LYS A 382 -38.91 -5.77 -15.65
CA LYS A 382 -39.25 -7.21 -15.69
C LYS A 382 -38.14 -8.03 -15.07
N ILE A 383 -38.28 -8.34 -13.78
CA ILE A 383 -37.33 -9.19 -13.04
C ILE A 383 -37.36 -10.64 -13.53
N ASP A 384 -38.44 -11.04 -14.20
CA ASP A 384 -38.65 -12.39 -14.75
C ASP A 384 -37.58 -12.78 -15.79
N ALA A 385 -36.93 -11.78 -16.41
CA ALA A 385 -35.79 -11.98 -17.31
C ALA A 385 -34.47 -12.29 -16.58
N PHE A 386 -34.39 -12.03 -15.27
CA PHE A 386 -33.18 -12.16 -14.45
C PHE A 386 -33.31 -13.20 -13.34
N VAL A 387 -34.54 -13.46 -12.89
CA VAL A 387 -34.88 -14.44 -11.85
C VAL A 387 -36.12 -15.20 -12.31
N ASN A 388 -36.03 -16.52 -12.45
CA ASN A 388 -37.18 -17.34 -12.84
C ASN A 388 -38.28 -17.36 -11.76
N GLU A 389 -39.53 -17.59 -12.16
CA GLU A 389 -40.70 -17.54 -11.27
C GLU A 389 -40.59 -18.49 -10.07
N GLU A 390 -40.05 -19.70 -10.26
CA GLU A 390 -39.82 -20.66 -9.18
C GLU A 390 -38.89 -20.13 -8.07
N LYS A 391 -37.80 -19.44 -8.44
CA LYS A 391 -36.90 -18.83 -7.45
C LYS A 391 -37.51 -17.60 -6.82
N GLN A 392 -38.27 -16.80 -7.58
CA GLN A 392 -38.97 -15.64 -7.01
C GLN A 392 -39.94 -16.09 -5.91
N GLU A 393 -40.74 -17.13 -6.17
CA GLU A 393 -41.64 -17.69 -5.15
C GLU A 393 -40.88 -18.25 -3.95
N ALA A 394 -39.78 -18.98 -4.17
CA ALA A 394 -38.97 -19.54 -3.09
C ALA A 394 -38.40 -18.44 -2.19
N ILE A 395 -37.91 -17.34 -2.77
CA ILE A 395 -37.39 -16.18 -2.04
C ILE A 395 -38.52 -15.49 -1.25
N LEU A 396 -39.68 -15.27 -1.85
CA LEU A 396 -40.82 -14.64 -1.18
C LEU A 396 -41.37 -15.47 -0.02
N LYS A 397 -41.56 -16.79 -0.22
CA LYS A 397 -41.97 -17.73 0.84
C LYS A 397 -40.94 -17.75 1.97
N CYS A 398 -39.65 -17.74 1.65
CA CYS A 398 -38.57 -17.68 2.63
C CYS A 398 -38.61 -16.39 3.46
N MET A 399 -38.80 -15.23 2.82
CA MET A 399 -38.91 -13.93 3.49
C MET A 399 -40.12 -13.84 4.41
N GLN A 400 -41.27 -14.41 4.03
CA GLN A 400 -42.46 -14.48 4.88
C GLN A 400 -42.26 -15.40 6.08
N THR A 401 -41.59 -16.55 5.89
CA THR A 401 -41.40 -17.54 6.96
C THR A 401 -40.43 -17.06 8.06
N ILE A 402 -39.43 -16.24 7.73
CA ILE A 402 -38.42 -15.75 8.69
C ILE A 402 -38.76 -14.33 9.19
N GLU A 403 -39.77 -13.66 8.61
CA GLU A 403 -40.11 -12.26 8.89
C GLU A 403 -38.89 -11.32 8.83
N THR A 404 -37.94 -11.58 7.93
CA THR A 404 -36.70 -10.80 7.83
C THR A 404 -36.43 -10.37 6.40
N GLN A 405 -35.86 -9.18 6.25
CA GLN A 405 -35.34 -8.66 4.98
C GLN A 405 -33.81 -8.71 4.89
N ASN A 406 -33.16 -9.40 5.84
CA ASN A 406 -31.71 -9.53 5.90
C ASN A 406 -31.22 -10.54 4.84
N LEU A 407 -30.40 -10.06 3.90
CA LEU A 407 -29.89 -10.83 2.75
C LEU A 407 -29.09 -12.07 3.17
N THR A 408 -28.31 -11.99 4.25
CA THR A 408 -27.44 -13.09 4.70
C THR A 408 -28.26 -14.25 5.24
N LEU A 409 -29.28 -13.97 6.06
CA LEU A 409 -30.16 -14.99 6.64
C LEU A 409 -31.03 -15.68 5.57
N ILE A 410 -31.49 -14.92 4.58
CA ILE A 410 -32.27 -15.46 3.45
C ILE A 410 -31.38 -16.38 2.59
N LYS A 411 -30.13 -15.98 2.33
CA LYS A 411 -29.16 -16.78 1.57
C LYS A 411 -28.76 -18.06 2.31
N GLU A 412 -28.59 -18.03 3.63
CA GLU A 412 -28.28 -19.22 4.43
C GLU A 412 -29.40 -20.27 4.35
N LYS A 413 -30.66 -19.85 4.29
CA LYS A 413 -31.81 -20.78 4.22
C LYS A 413 -32.08 -21.31 2.81
N LEU A 414 -31.82 -20.51 1.77
CA LEU A 414 -32.00 -20.92 0.37
C LEU A 414 -30.77 -21.67 -0.20
N GLY A 415 -29.61 -21.59 0.46
CA GLY A 415 -28.39 -22.27 0.02
C GLY A 415 -27.97 -21.84 -1.38
N ASP A 416 -27.42 -22.76 -2.17
CA ASP A 416 -26.90 -22.48 -3.52
C ASP A 416 -27.98 -22.34 -4.61
N SER A 417 -29.26 -22.56 -4.27
CA SER A 417 -30.36 -22.45 -5.23
C SER A 417 -30.60 -21.02 -5.74
N CYS A 418 -30.22 -20.00 -4.95
CA CYS A 418 -30.39 -18.58 -5.26
C CYS A 418 -29.13 -17.79 -4.89
N SER A 419 -28.69 -16.88 -5.76
CA SER A 419 -27.57 -15.96 -5.55
C SER A 419 -27.96 -14.73 -4.71
N TYR A 420 -26.97 -14.05 -4.14
CA TYR A 420 -27.19 -12.79 -3.41
C TYR A 420 -27.82 -11.69 -4.28
N ASP A 421 -27.51 -11.70 -5.58
CA ASP A 421 -28.01 -10.71 -6.53
C ASP A 421 -29.48 -10.98 -6.88
N GLU A 422 -29.88 -12.24 -7.07
CA GLU A 422 -31.29 -12.62 -7.27
C GLU A 422 -32.15 -12.24 -6.05
N ILE A 423 -31.68 -12.53 -4.84
CA ILE A 423 -32.37 -12.17 -3.58
C ILE A 423 -32.53 -10.65 -3.44
N ARG A 424 -31.50 -9.87 -3.82
CA ARG A 424 -31.55 -8.40 -3.81
C ARG A 424 -32.64 -7.83 -4.72
N LEU A 425 -32.76 -8.36 -5.94
CA LEU A 425 -33.74 -7.89 -6.92
C LEU A 425 -35.18 -8.21 -6.49
N VAL A 426 -35.44 -9.41 -6.00
CA VAL A 426 -36.77 -9.80 -5.49
C VAL A 426 -37.18 -8.96 -4.28
N ARG A 427 -36.25 -8.70 -3.37
CA ARG A 427 -36.48 -7.79 -2.23
C ARG A 427 -36.80 -6.36 -2.66
N ALA A 428 -36.08 -5.84 -3.65
CA ALA A 428 -36.33 -4.49 -4.19
C ALA A 428 -37.76 -4.36 -4.73
N ARG A 429 -38.23 -5.37 -5.48
CA ARG A 429 -39.62 -5.43 -6.01
C ARG A 429 -40.68 -5.49 -4.93
N LEU A 430 -40.43 -6.25 -3.86
CA LEU A 430 -41.35 -6.31 -2.73
C LEU A 430 -41.45 -4.97 -1.99
N ASN A 431 -40.33 -4.27 -1.84
CA ASN A 431 -40.29 -2.96 -1.19
C ASN A 431 -40.83 -1.83 -2.07
N ALA A 432 -40.80 -1.97 -3.40
CA ALA A 432 -41.41 -1.02 -4.33
C ALA A 432 -42.94 -1.16 -4.46
N LYS A 433 -43.51 -2.32 -4.07
CA LYS A 433 -44.96 -2.57 -4.04
C LYS A 433 -45.65 -2.15 -2.74
N LYS A 434 -44.89 -1.69 -1.73
CA LYS A 434 -45.39 -1.09 -0.50
C LYS A 434 -45.39 0.42 -0.63
#